data_AF-A0A8C3VPU3-F1
#
_entry.id   AF-A0A8C3VPU3-F1
#
_cell.length_a   1.000
_cell.length_b   1.000
_cell.length_c   1.000
_cell.angle_alpha   90.00
_cell.angle_beta   90.00
_cell.angle_gamma   90.00
#
_symmetry.space_group_name_H-M   'P 1'
#
loop_
_entity.id
_entity.type
_entity.pdbx_description
1 polymer ?
#
loop_
_entity_poly.entity_id
_entity_poly.type
_entity_poly.pdbx_seq_one_letter_code
_entity_poly.pdbx_strand_id
1 'polypeptide(L)'
;MTSDFLSLVLRSNLHSNVDYDDVTLVTEQILLLQEMEEFVQSAGEHGIVVFSLGSMITNMTEERANTIASAFAQIPQKVLWRYDGKIPDTLGSNTRLYKWIPQNDLLGHPKTKAFITHGGANGIYEAIYHGIPMVGIPLFADQLDNIAHMTAKGAAVRLDLGTMSRADLFNALKQVINNPFYKENVIRLSAIQHDQPVKPLDRAVFWIEFVMRHKGAKHLRPAVHDLTWYQYHSLDVIGFLLGCVATVIFLVTNCCLFCCRKFAKTGKKVKRE
;
A
#
# COMPACT_ATOMS: atom_id res chain seq x y z
N MET A 1 11.59 -16.56 7.21
CA MET A 1 11.35 -17.47 8.34
C MET A 1 12.08 -16.90 9.56
N THR A 2 11.37 -16.71 10.67
CA THR A 2 11.83 -16.35 12.04
C THR A 2 12.22 -14.90 12.40
N SER A 3 11.58 -13.86 11.86
CA SER A 3 11.66 -12.51 12.45
C SER A 3 10.48 -12.21 13.39
N ASP A 4 9.27 -12.61 13.01
CA ASP A 4 8.06 -12.24 13.77
C ASP A 4 7.82 -13.10 15.01
N PHE A 5 8.34 -14.33 15.03
CA PHE A 5 8.34 -15.18 16.24
C PHE A 5 9.31 -14.67 17.32
N LEU A 6 10.43 -14.04 16.91
CA LEU A 6 11.40 -13.47 17.85
C LEU A 6 10.98 -12.10 18.37
N SER A 7 10.22 -11.31 17.60
CA SER A 7 9.67 -10.04 18.09
C SER A 7 8.63 -10.24 19.22
N LEU A 8 7.86 -11.33 19.18
CA LEU A 8 6.94 -11.67 20.27
C LEU A 8 7.69 -12.22 21.50
N VAL A 9 8.74 -13.03 21.28
CA VAL A 9 9.53 -13.62 22.37
C VAL A 9 10.50 -12.61 23.02
N LEU A 10 11.05 -11.64 22.28
CA LEU A 10 12.02 -10.68 22.85
C LEU A 10 11.38 -9.54 23.64
N ARG A 11 10.06 -9.30 23.52
CA ARG A 11 9.33 -8.46 24.48
C ARG A 11 9.12 -9.15 25.84
N SER A 12 9.36 -10.47 25.93
CA SER A 12 9.08 -11.24 27.15
C SER A 12 10.19 -11.19 28.23
N ASN A 13 11.26 -10.41 28.05
CA ASN A 13 12.42 -10.43 28.97
C ASN A 13 12.79 -9.08 29.59
N LEU A 14 11.78 -8.31 30.01
CA LEU A 14 11.93 -7.33 31.08
C LEU A 14 10.72 -7.44 32.03
N HIS A 15 10.97 -8.07 33.18
CA HIS A 15 10.10 -8.18 34.37
C HIS A 15 8.85 -9.07 34.28
N SER A 16 8.98 -10.26 34.88
CA SER A 16 7.98 -10.96 35.73
C SER A 16 6.54 -10.43 35.70
N ASN A 17 5.76 -10.90 34.73
CA ASN A 17 4.34 -11.25 34.81
C ASN A 17 3.93 -11.74 33.41
N VAL A 18 3.83 -13.05 33.20
CA VAL A 18 3.19 -13.59 31.99
C VAL A 18 1.69 -13.33 32.18
N ASP A 19 1.16 -12.36 31.44
CA ASP A 19 -0.24 -11.99 31.50
C ASP A 19 -1.08 -13.13 30.90
N TYR A 20 -2.20 -13.49 31.54
CA TYR A 20 -3.11 -14.52 31.02
C TYR A 20 -3.71 -14.09 29.67
N ASP A 21 -3.83 -12.79 29.45
CA ASP A 21 -4.28 -12.20 28.19
C ASP A 21 -3.29 -12.46 27.04
N ASP A 22 -1.98 -12.40 27.29
CA ASP A 22 -0.96 -12.69 26.28
C ASP A 22 -1.00 -14.17 25.84
N VAL A 23 -1.21 -15.10 26.78
CA VAL A 23 -1.33 -16.54 26.47
C VAL A 23 -2.59 -16.82 25.66
N THR A 24 -3.69 -16.13 25.96
CA THR A 24 -4.96 -16.27 25.24
C THR A 24 -4.83 -15.77 23.80
N LEU A 25 -4.24 -14.58 23.60
CA LEU A 25 -3.98 -14.01 22.28
C LEU A 25 -3.06 -14.90 21.43
N VAL A 26 -2.01 -15.47 22.03
CA VAL A 26 -1.13 -16.42 21.33
C VAL A 26 -1.89 -17.68 20.91
N THR A 27 -2.77 -18.19 21.76
CA THR A 27 -3.55 -19.41 21.46
C THR A 27 -4.57 -19.18 20.34
N GLU A 28 -5.30 -18.06 20.36
CA GLU A 28 -6.24 -17.68 19.30
C GLU A 28 -5.52 -17.53 17.94
N GLN A 29 -4.34 -16.89 17.95
CA GLN A 29 -3.55 -16.72 16.74
C GLN A 29 -3.06 -18.05 16.18
N ILE A 30 -2.63 -18.99 17.02
CA ILE A 30 -2.20 -20.33 16.60
C ILE A 30 -3.37 -21.09 15.98
N LEU A 31 -4.54 -21.06 16.61
CA LEU A 31 -5.74 -21.73 16.09
C LEU A 31 -6.14 -21.18 14.73
N LEU A 32 -6.15 -19.85 14.58
CA LEU A 32 -6.45 -19.18 13.30
C LEU A 32 -5.50 -19.61 12.18
N LEU A 33 -4.21 -19.71 12.48
CA LEU A 33 -3.20 -20.18 11.52
C LEU A 33 -3.44 -21.64 11.11
N GLN A 34 -3.83 -22.50 12.06
CA GLN A 34 -4.16 -23.89 11.78
C GLN A 34 -5.41 -24.04 10.91
N GLU A 35 -6.49 -23.31 11.23
CA GLU A 35 -7.72 -23.30 10.41
C GLU A 35 -7.47 -22.77 8.99
N MET A 36 -6.58 -21.78 8.86
CA MET A 36 -6.17 -21.22 7.59
C MET A 36 -5.35 -22.25 6.78
N GLU A 37 -4.42 -22.95 7.41
CA GLU A 37 -3.63 -24.01 6.78
C GLU A 37 -4.53 -25.15 6.28
N GLU A 38 -5.47 -25.62 7.09
CA GLU A 38 -6.45 -26.64 6.69
C GLU A 38 -7.26 -26.20 5.46
N PHE A 39 -7.65 -24.92 5.41
CA PHE A 39 -8.34 -24.37 4.24
C PHE A 39 -7.45 -24.35 2.99
N VAL A 40 -6.19 -23.93 3.13
CA VAL A 40 -5.21 -23.94 2.06
C VAL A 40 -4.98 -25.37 1.53
N GLN A 41 -4.88 -26.35 2.42
CA GLN A 41 -4.70 -27.75 2.04
C GLN A 41 -5.91 -28.29 1.28
N SER A 42 -7.13 -27.91 1.70
CA SER A 42 -8.39 -28.29 1.03
C SER A 42 -8.51 -27.80 -0.41
N ALA A 43 -7.64 -26.91 -0.87
CA ALA A 43 -7.65 -26.37 -2.23
C ALA A 43 -7.21 -27.36 -3.33
N GLY A 44 -6.73 -28.56 -2.97
CA GLY A 44 -6.32 -29.59 -3.93
C GLY A 44 -5.24 -29.08 -4.90
N GLU A 45 -5.36 -29.46 -6.17
CA GLU A 45 -4.45 -29.08 -7.26
C GLU A 45 -4.70 -27.67 -7.80
N HIS A 46 -5.93 -27.15 -7.65
CA HIS A 46 -6.29 -25.82 -8.13
C HIS A 46 -5.54 -24.71 -7.39
N GLY A 47 -5.22 -24.95 -6.11
CA GLY A 47 -4.45 -24.03 -5.29
C GLY A 47 -5.26 -22.83 -4.79
N ILE A 48 -4.56 -21.80 -4.33
CA ILE A 48 -5.17 -20.67 -3.63
C ILE A 48 -4.94 -19.33 -4.36
N VAL A 49 -5.87 -18.41 -4.13
CA VAL A 49 -5.74 -16.99 -4.44
C VAL A 49 -5.73 -16.21 -3.13
N VAL A 50 -4.75 -15.34 -2.96
CA VAL A 50 -4.69 -14.42 -1.83
C VAL A 50 -5.27 -13.08 -2.28
N PHE A 51 -6.15 -12.47 -1.50
CA PHE A 51 -6.71 -11.15 -1.78
C PHE A 51 -6.56 -10.21 -0.59
N SER A 52 -5.89 -9.08 -0.81
CA SER A 52 -5.71 -8.03 0.19
C SER A 52 -5.60 -6.65 -0.47
N LEU A 53 -6.46 -5.72 -0.06
CA LEU A 53 -6.39 -4.30 -0.47
C LEU A 53 -5.65 -3.42 0.56
N GLY A 54 -4.85 -4.04 1.44
CA GLY A 54 -4.15 -3.31 2.51
C GLY A 54 -5.06 -2.95 3.69
N SER A 55 -4.50 -2.28 4.70
CA SER A 55 -5.19 -1.94 5.96
C SER A 55 -5.96 -0.63 5.93
N MET A 56 -5.70 0.21 4.93
CA MET A 56 -6.34 1.54 4.83
C MET A 56 -7.74 1.47 4.23
N ILE A 57 -8.12 0.34 3.64
CA ILE A 57 -9.45 0.12 3.10
C ILE A 57 -10.29 -0.59 4.15
N THR A 58 -11.03 0.21 4.90
CA THR A 58 -11.99 -0.27 5.90
C THR A 58 -13.41 -0.31 5.34
N ASN A 59 -13.72 0.53 4.35
CA ASN A 59 -15.07 0.69 3.82
C ASN A 59 -15.11 0.43 2.32
N MET A 60 -15.51 -0.78 1.95
CA MET A 60 -15.96 -1.12 0.59
C MET A 60 -17.48 -1.28 0.62
N THR A 61 -18.17 -0.79 -0.41
CA THR A 61 -19.63 -0.90 -0.46
C THR A 61 -20.07 -2.36 -0.60
N GLU A 62 -21.22 -2.71 -0.03
CA GLU A 62 -21.77 -4.07 -0.11
C GLU A 62 -21.95 -4.54 -1.56
N GLU A 63 -22.30 -3.63 -2.48
CA GLU A 63 -22.44 -3.92 -3.91
C GLU A 63 -21.10 -4.36 -4.52
N ARG A 64 -20.01 -3.66 -4.23
CA ARG A 64 -18.66 -4.01 -4.70
C ARG A 64 -18.19 -5.31 -4.06
N ALA A 65 -18.44 -5.50 -2.77
CA ALA A 65 -18.11 -6.72 -2.06
C ALA A 65 -18.83 -7.94 -2.65
N ASN A 66 -20.12 -7.81 -2.96
CA ASN A 66 -20.91 -8.83 -3.64
C ASN A 66 -20.43 -9.10 -5.07
N THR A 67 -20.06 -8.06 -5.82
CA THR A 67 -19.51 -8.21 -7.17
C THR A 67 -18.24 -9.07 -7.16
N ILE A 68 -17.35 -8.80 -6.20
CA ILE A 68 -16.10 -9.55 -6.01
C ILE A 68 -16.36 -10.98 -5.53
N ALA A 69 -17.20 -11.16 -4.51
CA ALA A 69 -17.57 -12.47 -3.97
C ALA A 69 -18.18 -13.39 -5.05
N SER A 70 -19.06 -12.83 -5.88
CA SER A 70 -19.66 -13.53 -7.02
C SER A 70 -18.63 -13.94 -8.09
N ALA A 71 -17.54 -13.17 -8.25
CA ALA A 71 -16.46 -13.53 -9.15
C ALA A 71 -15.66 -14.71 -8.58
N PHE A 72 -15.36 -14.67 -7.28
CA PHE A 72 -14.64 -15.75 -6.60
C PHE A 72 -15.43 -17.06 -6.58
N ALA A 73 -16.74 -17.02 -6.43
CA ALA A 73 -17.58 -18.22 -6.46
C ALA A 73 -17.49 -19.02 -7.78
N GLN A 74 -16.97 -18.42 -8.87
CA GLN A 74 -16.84 -19.07 -10.18
C GLN A 74 -15.49 -19.72 -10.42
N ILE A 75 -14.47 -19.45 -9.59
CA ILE A 75 -13.14 -20.02 -9.76
C ILE A 75 -12.98 -21.29 -8.90
N PRO A 76 -12.23 -22.30 -9.36
CA PRO A 76 -12.04 -23.53 -8.61
C PRO A 76 -11.03 -23.38 -7.45
N GLN A 77 -10.26 -22.28 -7.42
CA GLN A 77 -9.32 -21.99 -6.33
C GLN A 77 -10.05 -21.68 -5.02
N LYS A 78 -9.38 -21.99 -3.91
CA LYS A 78 -9.76 -21.40 -2.62
C LYS A 78 -9.27 -19.96 -2.54
N VAL A 79 -10.08 -19.06 -2.01
CA VAL A 79 -9.73 -17.64 -1.90
C VAL A 79 -9.63 -17.26 -0.43
N LEU A 80 -8.45 -16.77 -0.04
CA LEU A 80 -8.22 -16.19 1.27
C LEU A 80 -8.31 -14.68 1.11
N TRP A 81 -9.40 -14.11 1.61
CA TRP A 81 -9.70 -12.71 1.42
C TRP A 81 -9.59 -11.95 2.74
N ARG A 82 -8.62 -11.07 2.82
CA ARG A 82 -8.55 -10.09 3.89
C ARG A 82 -9.64 -9.02 3.73
N TYR A 83 -10.63 -9.04 4.63
CA TYR A 83 -11.80 -8.17 4.59
C TYR A 83 -12.43 -8.06 5.97
N ASP A 84 -12.69 -6.83 6.41
CA ASP A 84 -13.26 -6.51 7.73
C ASP A 84 -14.65 -5.83 7.61
N GLY A 85 -15.26 -5.90 6.43
CA GLY A 85 -16.61 -5.39 6.19
C GLY A 85 -17.69 -6.45 6.41
N LYS A 86 -18.95 -6.08 6.14
CA LYS A 86 -20.09 -7.01 6.19
C LYS A 86 -19.90 -8.15 5.19
N ILE A 87 -20.13 -9.38 5.63
CA ILE A 87 -20.07 -10.61 4.83
C ILE A 87 -20.95 -10.43 3.57
N PRO A 88 -20.40 -10.61 2.35
CA PRO A 88 -21.20 -10.50 1.13
C PRO A 88 -22.23 -11.62 1.04
N ASP A 89 -23.46 -11.30 0.60
CA ASP A 89 -24.54 -12.28 0.43
C ASP A 89 -24.22 -13.34 -0.64
N THR A 90 -23.33 -13.00 -1.57
CA THR A 90 -22.90 -13.87 -2.69
C THR A 90 -21.58 -14.61 -2.43
N LEU A 91 -21.14 -14.70 -1.16
CA LEU A 91 -19.91 -15.41 -0.78
C LEU A 91 -20.00 -16.91 -1.08
N GLY A 92 -19.16 -17.39 -1.98
CA GLY A 92 -19.04 -18.81 -2.30
C GLY A 92 -18.30 -19.61 -1.22
N SER A 93 -18.58 -20.92 -1.13
CA SER A 93 -17.94 -21.84 -0.17
C SER A 93 -16.44 -22.07 -0.41
N ASN A 94 -15.92 -21.60 -1.54
CA ASN A 94 -14.50 -21.58 -1.85
C ASN A 94 -13.77 -20.34 -1.31
N THR A 95 -14.46 -19.37 -0.72
CA THR A 95 -13.86 -18.15 -0.19
C THR A 95 -13.99 -18.10 1.33
N ARG A 96 -12.90 -17.76 2.02
CA ARG A 96 -12.92 -17.43 3.46
C ARG A 96 -12.47 -15.99 3.68
N LEU A 97 -13.19 -15.32 4.57
CA LEU A 97 -12.93 -13.94 4.97
C LEU A 97 -12.10 -13.93 6.25
N TYR A 98 -11.11 -13.05 6.29
CA TYR A 98 -10.23 -12.87 7.44
C TYR A 98 -10.03 -11.39 7.73
N LYS A 99 -10.01 -10.98 9.00
CA LYS A 99 -9.65 -9.60 9.36
C LYS A 99 -8.17 -9.32 9.10
N TRP A 100 -7.36 -10.34 9.28
CA TRP A 100 -5.92 -10.32 9.08
C TRP A 100 -5.45 -11.64 8.47
N ILE A 101 -4.42 -11.58 7.62
CA ILE A 101 -3.79 -12.77 7.02
C ILE A 101 -2.26 -12.64 7.10
N PRO A 102 -1.51 -13.74 7.28
CA PRO A 102 -0.06 -13.77 7.16
C PRO A 102 0.33 -13.71 5.67
N GLN A 103 0.14 -12.54 5.05
CA GLN A 103 0.19 -12.35 3.59
C GLN A 103 1.49 -12.89 2.98
N ASN A 104 2.65 -12.52 3.53
CA ASN A 104 3.94 -12.97 3.00
C ASN A 104 4.12 -14.49 3.05
N ASP A 105 3.66 -15.15 4.12
CA ASP A 105 3.74 -16.62 4.24
C ASP A 105 2.78 -17.31 3.28
N LEU A 106 1.56 -16.78 3.13
CA LEU A 106 0.61 -17.26 2.12
C LEU A 106 1.16 -17.08 0.70
N LEU A 107 1.79 -15.95 0.40
CA LEU A 107 2.41 -15.73 -0.92
C LEU A 107 3.56 -16.71 -1.16
N GLY A 108 4.31 -17.08 -0.13
CA GLY A 108 5.36 -18.10 -0.20
C GLY A 108 4.86 -19.55 -0.21
N HIS A 109 3.56 -19.77 -0.01
CA HIS A 109 3.00 -21.12 0.01
C HIS A 109 2.95 -21.74 -1.40
N PRO A 110 3.36 -23.01 -1.60
CA PRO A 110 3.47 -23.62 -2.93
C PRO A 110 2.13 -23.75 -3.69
N LYS A 111 1.00 -23.70 -2.97
CA LYS A 111 -0.34 -23.70 -3.58
C LYS A 111 -0.78 -22.34 -4.12
N THR A 112 -0.06 -21.26 -3.85
CA THR A 112 -0.47 -19.91 -4.26
C THR A 112 -0.31 -19.71 -5.76
N LYS A 113 -1.41 -19.33 -6.41
CA LYS A 113 -1.46 -19.16 -7.86
C LYS A 113 -1.49 -17.70 -8.29
N ALA A 114 -2.16 -16.85 -7.52
CA ALA A 114 -2.28 -15.43 -7.82
C ALA A 114 -2.49 -14.59 -6.56
N PHE A 115 -2.12 -13.32 -6.67
CA PHE A 115 -2.35 -12.31 -5.63
C PHE A 115 -3.19 -11.17 -6.18
N ILE A 116 -4.33 -10.89 -5.54
CA ILE A 116 -5.12 -9.70 -5.83
C ILE A 116 -4.69 -8.62 -4.84
N THR A 117 -4.24 -7.47 -5.35
CA THR A 117 -3.59 -6.45 -4.54
C THR A 117 -3.99 -5.04 -4.94
N HIS A 118 -4.05 -4.14 -3.96
CA HIS A 118 -4.17 -2.71 -4.21
C HIS A 118 -2.92 -2.08 -4.83
N GLY A 119 -1.78 -2.77 -4.90
CA GLY A 119 -0.57 -2.23 -5.51
C GLY A 119 0.32 -1.39 -4.60
N GLY A 120 0.14 -1.51 -3.27
CA GLY A 120 1.13 -0.99 -2.32
C GLY A 120 2.49 -1.68 -2.49
N ALA A 121 3.57 -0.91 -2.37
CA ALA A 121 4.92 -1.36 -2.69
C ALA A 121 5.33 -2.67 -1.96
N ASN A 122 5.06 -2.79 -0.65
CA ASN A 122 5.41 -3.99 0.12
C ASN A 122 4.74 -5.25 -0.43
N GLY A 123 3.43 -5.21 -0.70
CA GLY A 123 2.71 -6.37 -1.24
C GLY A 123 3.19 -6.76 -2.63
N ILE A 124 3.60 -5.79 -3.45
CA ILE A 124 4.23 -6.07 -4.75
C ILE A 124 5.59 -6.75 -4.55
N TYR A 125 6.43 -6.25 -3.65
CA TYR A 125 7.74 -6.86 -3.39
C TYR A 125 7.64 -8.28 -2.84
N GLU A 126 6.66 -8.56 -1.97
CA GLU A 126 6.38 -9.91 -1.47
C GLU A 126 5.93 -10.84 -2.61
N ALA A 127 5.04 -10.36 -3.48
CA ALA A 127 4.56 -11.14 -4.62
C ALA A 127 5.67 -11.43 -5.63
N ILE A 128 6.51 -10.45 -5.96
CA ILE A 128 7.68 -10.66 -6.83
C ILE A 128 8.67 -11.61 -6.15
N TYR A 129 8.95 -11.43 -4.86
CA TYR A 129 9.84 -12.32 -4.11
C TYR A 129 9.38 -13.78 -4.28
N HIS A 130 8.11 -14.09 -4.03
CA HIS A 130 7.60 -15.46 -4.17
C HIS A 130 7.21 -15.87 -5.60
N GLY A 131 7.44 -15.00 -6.60
CA GLY A 131 7.11 -15.29 -8.00
C GLY A 131 5.62 -15.50 -8.24
N ILE A 132 4.76 -14.71 -7.59
CA ILE A 132 3.29 -14.80 -7.69
C ILE A 132 2.75 -13.70 -8.61
N PRO A 133 2.06 -14.05 -9.72
CA PRO A 133 1.48 -13.04 -10.62
C PRO A 133 0.26 -12.37 -9.96
N MET A 134 -0.07 -11.18 -10.42
CA MET A 134 -1.02 -10.31 -9.70
C MET A 134 -2.22 -9.86 -10.53
N VAL A 135 -3.35 -9.64 -9.84
CA VAL A 135 -4.40 -8.73 -10.32
C VAL A 135 -4.31 -7.45 -9.49
N GLY A 136 -3.98 -6.34 -10.13
CA GLY A 136 -3.80 -5.04 -9.50
C GLY A 136 -5.08 -4.23 -9.51
N ILE A 137 -5.53 -3.76 -8.34
CA ILE A 137 -6.72 -2.91 -8.16
C ILE A 137 -6.30 -1.64 -7.40
N PRO A 138 -5.61 -0.70 -8.07
CA PRO A 138 -5.08 0.50 -7.42
C PRO A 138 -6.18 1.42 -6.90
N LEU A 139 -5.94 2.06 -5.76
CA LEU A 139 -6.94 2.85 -5.04
C LEU A 139 -6.52 4.31 -4.85
N PHE A 140 -5.25 4.56 -4.49
CA PHE A 140 -4.74 5.93 -4.27
C PHE A 140 -3.20 6.00 -4.30
N ALA A 141 -2.66 7.21 -4.23
CA ALA A 141 -1.22 7.50 -4.17
C ALA A 141 -0.44 6.85 -5.34
N ASP A 142 0.69 6.22 -5.02
CA ASP A 142 1.64 5.60 -5.96
C ASP A 142 1.15 4.24 -6.52
N GLN A 143 0.04 3.72 -6.01
CA GLN A 143 -0.47 2.39 -6.39
C GLN A 143 -0.78 2.28 -7.89
N LEU A 144 -1.29 3.37 -8.49
CA LEU A 144 -1.58 3.43 -9.92
C LEU A 144 -0.33 3.19 -10.76
N ASP A 145 0.78 3.84 -10.40
CA ASP A 145 2.07 3.75 -11.10
C ASP A 145 2.73 2.40 -10.83
N ASN A 146 2.68 1.93 -9.58
CA ASN A 146 3.19 0.62 -9.21
C ASN A 146 2.52 -0.51 -10.01
N ILE A 147 1.19 -0.50 -10.13
CA ILE A 147 0.48 -1.50 -10.95
C ILE A 147 0.77 -1.32 -12.44
N ALA A 148 0.88 -0.08 -12.93
CA ALA A 148 1.26 0.17 -14.33
C ALA A 148 2.63 -0.43 -14.66
N HIS A 149 3.62 -0.29 -13.76
CA HIS A 149 4.93 -0.93 -13.90
C HIS A 149 4.82 -2.47 -13.93
N MET A 150 3.99 -3.07 -13.07
CA MET A 150 3.81 -4.52 -13.05
C MET A 150 3.09 -5.05 -14.28
N THR A 151 2.12 -4.31 -14.83
CA THR A 151 1.47 -4.62 -16.10
C THR A 151 2.45 -4.50 -17.26
N ALA A 152 3.26 -3.44 -17.31
CA ALA A 152 4.29 -3.27 -18.35
C ALA A 152 5.35 -4.38 -18.33
N LYS A 153 5.65 -4.93 -17.15
CA LYS A 153 6.53 -6.10 -16.97
C LYS A 153 5.85 -7.44 -17.24
N GLY A 154 4.56 -7.44 -17.61
CA GLY A 154 3.79 -8.65 -17.87
C GLY A 154 3.53 -9.51 -16.64
N ALA A 155 3.58 -8.94 -15.44
CA ALA A 155 3.42 -9.64 -14.17
C ALA A 155 2.06 -9.35 -13.48
N ALA A 156 1.27 -8.41 -14.03
CA ALA A 156 -0.04 -8.10 -13.50
C ALA A 156 -1.08 -7.71 -14.57
N VAL A 157 -2.35 -8.03 -14.29
CA VAL A 157 -3.51 -7.43 -14.98
C VAL A 157 -4.08 -6.34 -14.08
N ARG A 158 -4.30 -5.14 -14.63
CA ARG A 158 -4.91 -4.02 -13.90
C ARG A 158 -6.42 -4.02 -14.07
N LEU A 159 -7.15 -3.86 -12.98
CA LEU A 159 -8.57 -3.57 -12.93
C LEU A 159 -8.83 -2.27 -12.15
N ASP A 160 -10.05 -1.78 -12.23
CA ASP A 160 -10.50 -0.58 -11.53
C ASP A 160 -11.67 -0.96 -10.61
N LEU A 161 -11.56 -0.69 -9.31
CA LEU A 161 -12.55 -1.12 -8.31
C LEU A 161 -13.96 -0.56 -8.59
N GLY A 162 -14.03 0.66 -9.12
CA GLY A 162 -15.29 1.37 -9.36
C GLY A 162 -16.04 0.87 -10.58
N THR A 163 -15.31 0.44 -11.62
CA THR A 163 -15.87 0.09 -12.93
C THR A 163 -15.85 -1.40 -13.25
N MET A 164 -14.96 -2.19 -12.61
CA MET A 164 -14.86 -3.61 -12.91
C MET A 164 -16.17 -4.35 -12.62
N SER A 165 -16.54 -5.23 -13.53
CA SER A 165 -17.63 -6.18 -13.36
C SER A 165 -17.13 -7.49 -12.75
N ARG A 166 -18.06 -8.33 -12.33
CA ARG A 166 -17.81 -9.73 -11.95
C ARG A 166 -17.05 -10.50 -13.04
N ALA A 167 -17.37 -10.25 -14.31
CA ALA A 167 -16.74 -10.92 -15.44
C ALA A 167 -15.28 -10.48 -15.63
N ASP A 168 -14.98 -9.20 -15.41
CA ASP A 168 -13.63 -8.67 -15.55
C ASP A 168 -12.68 -9.30 -14.52
N LEU A 169 -13.10 -9.38 -13.25
CA LEU A 169 -12.30 -10.02 -12.21
C LEU A 169 -12.10 -11.52 -12.45
N PHE A 170 -13.15 -12.23 -12.87
CA PHE A 170 -13.06 -13.63 -13.24
C PHE A 170 -12.07 -13.85 -14.39
N ASN A 171 -12.17 -13.04 -15.45
CA ASN A 171 -11.30 -13.14 -16.63
C ASN A 171 -9.85 -12.78 -16.29
N ALA A 172 -9.61 -11.73 -15.49
CA ALA A 172 -8.28 -11.35 -15.04
C ALA A 172 -7.61 -12.48 -14.23
N LEU A 173 -8.34 -13.10 -13.29
CA LEU A 173 -7.85 -14.24 -12.53
C LEU A 173 -7.54 -15.44 -13.42
N LYS A 174 -8.48 -15.79 -14.31
CA LYS A 174 -8.27 -16.87 -15.28
C LYS A 174 -7.04 -16.61 -16.15
N GLN A 175 -6.81 -15.36 -16.53
CA GLN A 175 -5.68 -14.94 -17.34
C GLN A 175 -4.36 -15.09 -16.58
N VAL A 176 -4.21 -14.51 -15.40
CA VAL A 176 -2.94 -14.54 -14.65
C VAL A 176 -2.59 -15.93 -14.11
N ILE A 177 -3.59 -16.77 -13.84
CA ILE A 177 -3.38 -18.14 -13.34
C ILE A 177 -3.00 -19.10 -14.46
N ASN A 178 -3.66 -19.02 -15.63
CA ASN A 178 -3.52 -20.05 -16.67
C ASN A 178 -2.61 -19.66 -17.84
N ASN A 179 -2.31 -18.37 -18.02
CA ASN A 179 -1.40 -17.94 -19.08
C ASN A 179 0.05 -17.95 -18.57
N PRO A 180 0.94 -18.80 -19.11
CA PRO A 180 2.32 -18.92 -18.64
C PRO A 180 3.10 -17.61 -18.74
N PHE A 181 2.74 -16.69 -19.65
CA PHE A 181 3.36 -15.38 -19.79
C PHE A 181 3.49 -14.63 -18.45
N TYR A 182 2.43 -14.64 -17.62
CA TYR A 182 2.46 -13.92 -16.35
C TYR A 182 3.37 -14.62 -15.33
N LYS A 183 3.31 -15.95 -15.27
CA LYS A 183 4.12 -16.75 -14.34
C LYS A 183 5.60 -16.69 -14.70
N GLU A 184 5.94 -16.80 -15.97
CA GLU A 184 7.33 -16.72 -16.46
C GLU A 184 7.93 -15.34 -16.20
N ASN A 185 7.19 -14.26 -16.48
CA ASN A 185 7.67 -12.91 -16.22
C ASN A 185 7.88 -12.65 -14.73
N VAL A 186 6.94 -13.06 -13.86
CA VAL A 186 7.13 -12.84 -12.42
C VAL A 186 8.22 -13.73 -11.82
N ILE A 187 8.43 -14.96 -12.32
CA ILE A 187 9.58 -15.80 -11.94
C ILE A 187 10.89 -15.13 -12.36
N ARG A 188 10.95 -14.54 -13.57
CA ARG A 188 12.12 -13.79 -14.02
C ARG A 188 12.39 -12.59 -13.10
N LEU A 189 11.36 -11.84 -12.71
CA LEU A 189 11.51 -10.73 -11.77
C LEU A 189 11.93 -11.22 -10.38
N SER A 190 11.39 -12.34 -9.90
CA SER A 190 11.80 -12.99 -8.66
C SER A 190 13.28 -13.33 -8.67
N ALA A 191 13.78 -13.94 -9.75
CA ALA A 191 15.19 -14.28 -9.90
C ALA A 191 16.08 -13.03 -9.83
N ILE A 192 15.69 -11.93 -10.51
CA ILE A 192 16.39 -10.65 -10.44
C ILE A 192 16.35 -10.07 -9.01
N GLN A 193 15.22 -10.17 -8.31
CA GLN A 193 15.09 -9.65 -6.95
C GLN A 193 15.96 -10.41 -5.96
N HIS A 194 16.08 -11.73 -6.12
CA HIS A 194 16.94 -12.57 -5.29
C HIS A 194 18.44 -12.41 -5.59
N ASP A 195 18.79 -11.98 -6.81
CA ASP A 195 20.17 -11.74 -7.24
C ASP A 195 20.72 -10.45 -6.59
N GLN A 196 21.12 -10.58 -5.33
CA GLN A 196 21.66 -9.50 -4.51
C GLN A 196 23.07 -9.85 -4.06
N PRO A 197 24.04 -8.90 -4.12
CA PRO A 197 25.44 -9.17 -3.75
C PRO A 197 25.63 -9.46 -2.26
N VAL A 198 24.69 -9.05 -1.42
CA VAL A 198 24.71 -9.23 0.04
C VAL A 198 23.36 -9.77 0.49
N LYS A 199 23.37 -10.83 1.30
CA LYS A 199 22.17 -11.43 1.86
C LYS A 199 21.38 -10.39 2.67
N PRO A 200 20.04 -10.39 2.61
CA PRO A 200 19.23 -9.41 3.33
C PRO A 200 19.51 -9.35 4.84
N LEU A 201 19.73 -10.51 5.49
CA LEU A 201 20.03 -10.57 6.91
C LEU A 201 21.39 -9.93 7.23
N ASP A 202 22.44 -10.26 6.48
CA ASP A 202 23.77 -9.69 6.67
C ASP A 202 23.76 -8.17 6.47
N ARG A 203 23.00 -7.70 5.47
CA ARG A 203 22.78 -6.26 5.24
C ARG A 203 22.08 -5.59 6.42
N ALA A 204 21.05 -6.22 6.99
CA ALA A 204 20.35 -5.70 8.16
C ALA A 204 21.26 -5.64 9.39
N VAL A 205 22.00 -6.72 9.67
CA VAL A 205 23.00 -6.79 10.74
C VAL A 205 24.03 -5.67 10.58
N PHE A 206 24.58 -5.50 9.37
CA PHE A 206 25.53 -4.44 9.08
C PHE A 206 24.99 -3.04 9.45
N TRP A 207 23.75 -2.71 9.04
CA TRP A 207 23.16 -1.39 9.32
C TRP A 207 22.85 -1.19 10.79
N ILE A 208 22.37 -2.23 11.50
CA ILE A 208 22.17 -2.19 12.94
C ILE A 208 23.50 -1.90 13.66
N GLU A 209 24.54 -2.67 13.34
CA GLU A 209 25.87 -2.44 13.90
C GLU A 209 26.44 -1.08 13.51
N PHE A 210 26.20 -0.61 12.28
CA PHE A 210 26.64 0.71 11.83
C PHE A 210 26.04 1.82 12.71
N VAL A 211 24.74 1.74 12.99
CA VAL A 211 24.06 2.70 13.88
C VAL A 211 24.64 2.63 15.29
N MET A 212 24.91 1.42 15.81
CA MET A 212 25.53 1.23 17.13
C MET A 212 26.95 1.80 17.19
N ARG A 213 27.82 1.48 16.21
CA ARG A 213 29.20 1.99 16.11
C ARG A 213 29.26 3.51 16.06
N HIS A 214 28.27 4.15 15.45
CA HIS A 214 28.18 5.61 15.32
C HIS A 214 27.24 6.26 16.33
N LYS A 215 26.98 5.59 17.47
CA LYS A 215 26.21 6.13 18.61
C LYS A 215 24.86 6.73 18.18
N GLY A 216 24.12 5.99 17.35
CA GLY A 216 22.81 6.40 16.83
C GLY A 216 22.84 7.09 15.46
N ALA A 217 24.01 7.20 14.82
CA ALA A 217 24.19 7.75 13.46
C ALA A 217 23.42 9.05 13.20
N LYS A 218 23.60 10.06 14.08
CA LYS A 218 22.83 11.32 14.04
C LYS A 218 22.84 12.03 12.69
N HIS A 219 23.89 11.87 11.89
CA HIS A 219 24.03 12.44 10.55
C HIS A 219 23.07 11.82 9.50
N LEU A 220 22.50 10.65 9.76
CA LEU A 220 21.48 10.01 8.92
C LEU A 220 20.05 10.35 9.37
N ARG A 221 19.88 10.98 10.55
CA ARG A 221 18.55 11.37 11.02
C ARG A 221 18.07 12.57 10.21
N PRO A 222 16.83 12.57 9.72
CA PRO A 222 16.27 13.75 9.07
C PRO A 222 16.28 14.95 10.03
N ALA A 223 16.76 16.10 9.57
CA ALA A 223 16.85 17.33 10.36
C ALA A 223 15.48 17.82 10.88
N VAL A 224 14.39 17.34 10.28
CA VAL A 224 13.00 17.67 10.66
C VAL A 224 12.69 17.41 12.14
N HIS A 225 13.37 16.45 12.78
CA HIS A 225 13.17 16.13 14.20
C HIS A 225 13.74 17.18 15.16
N ASP A 226 14.67 18.01 14.67
CA ASP A 226 15.33 19.04 15.47
C ASP A 226 14.76 20.44 15.17
N LEU A 227 13.78 20.54 14.27
CA LEU A 227 13.12 21.81 13.92
C LEU A 227 12.07 22.20 14.97
N THR A 228 12.03 23.49 15.29
CA THR A 228 10.92 24.07 16.06
C THR A 228 9.63 24.06 15.22
N TRP A 229 8.46 24.11 15.88
CA TRP A 229 7.16 24.04 15.19
C TRP A 229 7.00 25.12 14.10
N TYR A 230 7.54 26.33 14.30
CA TYR A 230 7.42 27.42 13.32
C TYR A 230 8.40 27.28 12.15
N GLN A 231 9.58 26.69 12.37
CA GLN A 231 10.52 26.32 11.29
C GLN A 231 9.95 25.18 10.45
N TYR A 232 9.35 24.18 11.11
CA TYR A 232 8.68 23.08 10.43
C TYR A 232 7.57 23.58 9.49
N HIS A 233 6.78 24.58 9.92
CA HIS A 233 5.75 25.21 9.09
C HIS A 233 6.25 26.39 8.24
N SER A 234 7.56 26.69 8.24
CA SER A 234 8.18 27.77 7.44
C SER A 234 7.46 29.13 7.54
N LEU A 235 7.07 29.52 8.76
CA LEU A 235 6.26 30.74 8.96
C LEU A 235 6.97 32.03 8.53
N ASP A 236 8.30 32.05 8.62
CA ASP A 236 9.16 33.13 8.13
C ASP A 236 9.08 33.28 6.60
N VAL A 237 9.14 32.17 5.87
CA VAL A 237 8.99 32.14 4.40
C VAL A 237 7.58 32.57 4.00
N ILE A 238 6.55 32.06 4.68
CA ILE A 238 5.16 32.45 4.42
C ILE A 238 4.98 33.96 4.67
N GLY A 239 5.48 34.47 5.79
CA GLY A 239 5.41 35.89 6.12
C GLY A 239 6.11 36.78 5.08
N PHE A 240 7.31 36.38 4.64
CA PHE A 240 8.05 37.08 3.58
C PHE A 240 7.25 37.12 2.26
N LEU A 241 6.70 35.99 1.82
CA LEU A 241 5.91 35.91 0.59
C LEU A 241 4.63 36.76 0.67
N LEU A 242 3.93 36.74 1.80
CA LEU A 242 2.76 37.60 2.04
C LEU A 242 3.16 39.09 1.98
N GLY A 243 4.32 39.44 2.52
CA GLY A 243 4.88 40.80 2.43
C GLY A 243 5.16 41.24 1.00
N CYS A 244 5.75 40.36 0.17
CA CYS A 244 5.96 40.63 -1.26
C CYS A 244 4.63 40.87 -1.99
N VAL A 245 3.62 40.01 -1.77
CA VAL A 245 2.29 40.15 -2.38
C VAL A 245 1.63 41.46 -1.95
N ALA A 246 1.65 41.79 -0.65
CA ALA A 246 1.10 43.04 -0.13
C ALA A 246 1.79 44.27 -0.74
N THR A 247 3.11 44.21 -0.91
CA THR A 247 3.89 45.29 -1.53
C THR A 247 3.50 45.50 -3.00
N VAL A 248 3.36 44.41 -3.77
CA VAL A 248 2.91 44.48 -5.16
C VAL A 248 1.50 45.06 -5.25
N ILE A 249 0.56 44.59 -4.42
CA ILE A 249 -0.81 45.13 -4.35
C ILE A 249 -0.80 46.63 -4.02
N PHE A 250 0.01 47.04 -3.05
CA PHE A 250 0.14 48.44 -2.66
C PHE A 250 0.68 49.30 -3.80
N LEU A 251 1.73 48.86 -4.50
CA LEU A 251 2.30 49.58 -5.64
C LEU A 251 1.30 49.67 -6.80
N VAL A 252 0.63 48.58 -7.16
CA VAL A 252 -0.40 48.56 -8.21
C VAL A 252 -1.55 49.49 -7.86
N THR A 253 -2.06 49.45 -6.63
CA THR A 253 -3.16 50.31 -6.18
C THR A 253 -2.75 51.78 -6.26
N ASN A 254 -1.55 52.15 -5.80
CA ASN A 254 -1.06 53.51 -5.89
C ASN A 254 -0.83 53.97 -7.33
N CYS A 255 -0.27 53.13 -8.20
CA CYS A 255 -0.13 53.41 -9.62
C CYS A 255 -1.50 53.63 -10.28
N CYS A 256 -2.48 52.76 -10.03
CA CYS A 256 -3.85 52.90 -10.53
C CYS A 256 -4.51 54.21 -10.02
N LEU A 257 -4.41 54.51 -8.72
CA LEU A 257 -4.94 55.75 -8.15
C LEU A 257 -4.25 56.99 -8.72
N PHE A 258 -2.93 56.94 -8.94
CA PHE A 258 -2.16 58.02 -9.57
C PHE A 258 -2.60 58.24 -11.01
N CYS A 259 -2.71 57.18 -11.82
CA CYS A 259 -3.24 57.23 -13.18
C CYS A 259 -4.65 57.83 -13.19
N CYS A 260 -5.58 57.32 -12.37
CA CYS A 260 -6.94 57.83 -12.26
C CYS A 260 -6.97 59.33 -11.90
N ARG A 261 -6.13 59.79 -10.94
CA ARG A 261 -6.02 61.21 -10.58
C ARG A 261 -5.47 62.07 -11.72
N LYS A 262 -4.53 61.57 -12.52
CA LYS A 262 -3.96 62.29 -13.66
C LYS A 262 -4.96 62.44 -14.82
N PHE A 263 -5.72 61.38 -15.13
CA PHE A 263 -6.80 61.43 -16.12
C PHE A 263 -7.97 62.32 -15.67
N ALA A 264 -8.36 62.29 -14.38
CA ALA A 264 -9.39 63.18 -13.84
C ALA A 264 -9.00 64.67 -13.87
N LYS A 265 -7.71 65.00 -13.68
CA LYS A 265 -7.20 66.37 -13.81
C LYS A 265 -7.13 66.86 -15.27
N THR A 266 -6.86 65.96 -16.21
CA THR A 266 -6.80 66.30 -17.64
C THR A 266 -8.19 66.56 -18.22
N GLY A 267 -9.20 65.78 -17.83
CA GLY A 267 -10.61 66.02 -18.22
C GLY A 267 -11.21 67.34 -17.70
N LYS A 268 -10.69 67.90 -16.60
CA LYS A 268 -11.09 69.23 -16.10
C LYS A 268 -10.46 70.40 -16.87
N LYS A 269 -9.31 70.20 -17.54
CA LYS A 269 -8.67 71.24 -18.36
C LYS A 269 -9.30 71.35 -19.76
N VAL A 270 -9.77 70.25 -20.34
CA VAL A 270 -10.39 70.24 -21.69
C VAL A 270 -11.82 70.83 -21.71
N LYS A 271 -12.48 71.00 -20.55
CA LYS A 271 -13.80 71.66 -20.44
C LYS A 271 -13.75 73.19 -20.21
N ARG A 272 -12.56 73.80 -20.23
CA ARG A 272 -12.37 75.26 -20.12
C ARG A 272 -11.69 75.79 -21.39
N GLU A 273 -12.36 75.63 -22.52
CA GLU A 273 -12.26 76.51 -23.70
C GLU A 273 -13.67 76.68 -24.26
#